data_AF-A0A5A5RDH3-F1
#
_entry.id   AF-A0A5A5RDH3-F1
#
_cell.length_a   1.000
_cell.length_b   1.000
_cell.length_c   1.000
_cell.angle_alpha   90.00
_cell.angle_beta   90.00
_cell.angle_gamma   90.00
#
_symmetry.space_group_name_H-M   'P 1'
#
loop_
_entity.id
_entity.type
_entity.pdbx_description
1 polymer ?
#
loop_
_entity_poly.entity_id
_entity_poly.type
_entity_poly.pdbx_seq_one_letter_code
_entity_poly.pdbx_strand_id
1 'polypeptide(L)'
;MSNLSPRPPESSEWIWLSLVPVFGGIAIANAGKKTNNQSWLSVGIALTIISLIFLTQESFIVIWFAQIGLGLYIRQQLNSHPIASANRTDSRQSSSPLEKIDINSCSTNDLVHKLGLPIVYANDIVSVRNEGHIFTHLEELHFLAGLPENYLKKLEPLIIFAYDIRQEVDVSWHCLNYHSVEELVNLGLDFSVADKIIAEREKNGVYRSAIEVRNRTGIPLKSYQQLL
;
A
#
# COMPACT_ATOMS: atom_id res chain seq x y z
N MET A 1 22.42 25.91 -21.91
CA MET A 1 21.64 25.28 -23.01
C MET A 1 21.09 23.99 -22.41
N SER A 2 19.80 23.75 -22.22
CA SER A 2 18.63 24.04 -23.04
C SER A 2 17.39 24.27 -22.15
N ASN A 3 16.63 25.32 -22.45
CA ASN A 3 15.26 25.51 -21.96
C ASN A 3 14.41 24.27 -22.28
N LEU A 4 13.93 23.56 -21.27
CA LEU A 4 12.82 22.63 -21.42
C LEU A 4 11.66 23.17 -20.60
N SER A 5 10.74 23.79 -21.33
CA SER A 5 9.40 24.17 -20.88
C SER A 5 8.76 23.01 -20.10
N PRO A 6 8.03 23.28 -18.99
CA PRO A 6 7.29 22.24 -18.30
C PRO A 6 6.28 21.60 -19.26
N ARG A 7 6.51 20.33 -19.59
CA ARG A 7 5.63 19.51 -20.43
C ARG A 7 4.26 19.44 -19.75
N PRO A 8 3.14 19.77 -20.44
CA PRO A 8 1.83 19.68 -19.83
C PRO A 8 1.49 18.22 -19.47
N PRO A 9 0.75 17.98 -18.38
CA PRO A 9 0.44 16.64 -17.89
C PRO A 9 -0.28 15.81 -18.96
N GLU A 10 0.26 14.63 -19.22
CA GLU A 10 -0.26 13.65 -20.16
C GLU A 10 -1.56 13.03 -19.59
N SER A 11 -2.70 13.64 -19.89
CA SER A 11 -3.97 12.96 -20.21
C SER A 11 -5.07 13.94 -20.65
N SER A 12 -4.70 14.83 -21.57
CA SER A 12 -5.59 15.81 -22.19
C SER A 12 -5.94 15.44 -23.64
N GLU A 13 -5.79 14.16 -24.04
CA GLU A 13 -6.02 13.74 -25.43
C GLU A 13 -7.51 13.68 -25.79
N TRP A 14 -8.39 13.39 -24.82
CA TRP A 14 -9.84 13.36 -25.04
C TRP A 14 -10.41 14.71 -25.51
N ILE A 15 -9.73 15.82 -25.22
CA ILE A 15 -10.14 17.17 -25.63
C ILE A 15 -10.01 17.37 -27.13
N TRP A 16 -9.10 16.66 -27.79
CA TRP A 16 -9.02 16.70 -29.26
C TRP A 16 -10.31 16.14 -29.87
N LEU A 17 -10.99 15.21 -29.22
CA LEU A 17 -12.30 14.72 -29.66
C LEU A 17 -13.42 15.76 -29.49
N SER A 18 -13.29 16.74 -28.59
CA SER A 18 -14.24 17.87 -28.52
C SER A 18 -14.06 18.92 -29.60
N LEU A 19 -12.93 18.90 -30.30
CA LEU A 19 -12.69 19.74 -31.47
C LEU A 19 -13.24 19.12 -32.76
N VAL A 20 -13.51 17.81 -32.77
CA VAL A 20 -14.13 17.14 -33.91
C VAL A 20 -15.67 17.26 -33.79
N PRO A 21 -16.37 17.76 -34.82
CA PRO A 21 -17.83 17.82 -34.81
C PRO A 21 -18.47 16.47 -34.45
N VAL A 22 -19.58 16.48 -33.71
CA VAL A 22 -20.31 15.30 -33.20
C VAL A 22 -19.62 14.54 -32.04
N PHE A 23 -18.29 14.48 -32.03
CA PHE A 23 -17.54 13.70 -31.03
C PHE A 23 -17.34 14.42 -29.68
N GLY A 24 -17.70 15.70 -29.57
CA GLY A 24 -17.54 16.45 -28.33
C GLY A 24 -18.39 15.97 -27.17
N GLY A 25 -19.60 15.49 -27.42
CA GLY A 25 -20.39 14.84 -26.37
C GLY A 25 -19.73 13.54 -25.84
N ILE A 26 -19.08 12.76 -26.71
CA ILE A 26 -18.36 11.52 -26.33
C ILE A 26 -17.15 11.86 -25.47
N ALA A 27 -16.43 12.92 -25.84
CA ALA A 27 -15.30 13.46 -25.08
C ALA A 27 -15.72 13.81 -23.64
N ILE A 28 -16.84 14.53 -23.50
CA ILE A 28 -17.42 14.94 -22.21
C ILE A 28 -17.92 13.74 -21.40
N ALA A 29 -18.59 12.78 -22.05
CA ALA A 29 -19.06 11.55 -21.39
C ALA A 29 -17.89 10.71 -20.86
N ASN A 30 -16.80 10.61 -21.64
CA ASN A 30 -15.58 9.92 -21.22
C ASN A 30 -14.90 10.63 -20.04
N ALA A 31 -14.88 11.97 -20.06
CA ALA A 31 -14.43 12.75 -18.91
C ALA A 31 -15.29 12.44 -17.66
N GLY A 32 -16.63 12.49 -17.77
CA GLY A 32 -17.52 12.13 -16.66
C GLY A 32 -17.31 10.71 -16.11
N LYS A 33 -17.09 9.73 -16.99
CA LYS A 33 -16.75 8.36 -16.60
C LYS A 33 -15.42 8.29 -15.85
N LYS A 34 -14.38 8.99 -16.33
CA LYS A 34 -13.03 9.01 -15.70
C LYS A 34 -13.07 9.67 -14.33
N THR A 35 -13.97 10.62 -14.12
CA THR A 35 -14.09 11.36 -12.85
C THR A 35 -15.17 10.84 -11.92
N ASN A 36 -15.83 9.73 -12.28
CA ASN A 36 -17.02 9.19 -11.60
C ASN A 36 -18.12 10.24 -11.38
N ASN A 37 -18.20 11.25 -12.27
CA ASN A 37 -19.18 12.32 -12.22
C ASN A 37 -20.37 11.98 -13.14
N GLN A 38 -21.46 11.52 -12.51
CA GLN A 38 -22.69 11.10 -13.21
C GLN A 38 -23.35 12.24 -14.01
N SER A 39 -23.21 13.48 -13.55
CA SER A 39 -23.76 14.66 -14.24
C SER A 39 -23.02 14.93 -15.54
N TRP A 40 -21.69 14.82 -15.56
CA TRP A 40 -20.91 14.99 -16.80
C TRP A 40 -21.10 13.84 -17.77
N LEU A 41 -21.26 12.62 -17.24
CA LEU A 41 -21.58 11.45 -18.04
C LEU A 41 -22.93 11.62 -18.76
N SER A 42 -23.98 12.01 -18.03
CA SER A 42 -25.32 12.18 -18.60
C SER A 42 -25.40 13.36 -19.58
N VAL A 43 -24.75 14.49 -19.26
CA VAL A 43 -24.67 15.65 -20.16
C VAL A 43 -23.91 15.31 -21.45
N GLY A 44 -22.80 14.59 -21.35
CA GLY A 44 -22.05 14.14 -22.53
C GLY A 44 -22.91 13.27 -23.45
N ILE A 45 -23.59 12.25 -22.89
CA ILE A 45 -24.48 11.36 -23.65
C ILE A 45 -25.63 12.16 -24.30
N ALA A 46 -26.29 13.05 -23.55
CA ALA A 46 -27.38 13.87 -24.10
C ALA A 46 -26.90 14.74 -25.27
N LEU A 47 -25.73 15.38 -25.14
CA LEU A 47 -25.15 16.20 -26.20
C LEU A 47 -24.77 15.39 -27.44
N THR A 48 -24.34 14.13 -27.31
CA THR A 48 -24.09 13.28 -28.48
C THR A 48 -25.36 13.00 -29.28
N ILE A 49 -26.46 12.69 -28.58
CA ILE A 49 -27.76 12.39 -29.20
C ILE A 49 -28.29 13.65 -29.90
N ILE A 50 -28.21 14.80 -29.24
CA ILE A 50 -28.64 16.08 -29.81
C ILE A 50 -27.79 16.42 -31.05
N SER A 51 -26.46 16.28 -31.00
CA SER A 51 -25.61 16.52 -32.16
C SER A 51 -25.91 15.60 -33.35
N LEU A 52 -26.32 14.36 -33.10
CA LEU A 52 -26.67 13.41 -34.15
C LEU A 52 -28.01 13.77 -34.81
N ILE A 53 -29.00 14.20 -34.03
CA ILE A 53 -30.33 14.62 -34.52
C ILE A 53 -30.23 15.90 -35.36
N PHE A 54 -29.39 16.84 -34.94
CA PHE A 54 -29.25 18.16 -35.58
C PHE A 54 -28.14 18.21 -36.64
N LEU A 55 -27.53 17.07 -37.02
CA LEU A 55 -26.36 17.04 -37.91
C LEU A 55 -26.60 17.70 -39.28
N THR A 56 -27.84 17.66 -39.77
CA THR A 56 -28.23 18.24 -41.07
C THR A 56 -28.89 19.62 -40.95
N GLN A 57 -28.91 20.20 -39.75
CA GLN A 57 -29.57 21.48 -39.48
C GLN A 57 -28.54 22.61 -39.44
N GLU A 58 -28.93 23.80 -39.92
CA GLU A 58 -28.08 25.01 -39.89
C GLU A 58 -27.66 25.41 -38.46
N SER A 59 -28.44 25.01 -37.45
CA SER A 59 -28.16 25.26 -36.03
C SER A 59 -27.08 24.35 -35.44
N PHE A 60 -26.59 23.35 -36.18
CA PHE A 60 -25.54 22.42 -35.72
C PHE A 60 -24.26 23.14 -35.26
N ILE A 61 -23.88 24.21 -35.95
CA ILE A 61 -22.67 24.98 -35.66
C ILE A 61 -22.71 25.53 -34.22
N VAL A 62 -23.87 25.99 -33.76
CA VAL A 62 -24.06 26.50 -32.38
C VAL A 62 -23.85 25.39 -31.35
N ILE A 63 -24.39 24.20 -31.63
CA ILE A 63 -24.25 23.01 -30.77
C ILE A 63 -22.77 22.59 -30.69
N TRP A 64 -22.06 22.64 -31.82
CA TRP A 64 -20.63 22.32 -31.87
C TRP A 64 -19.78 23.30 -31.05
N PHE A 65 -19.99 24.62 -31.17
CA PHE A 65 -19.28 25.60 -30.35
C PHE A 65 -19.60 25.45 -28.85
N ALA A 66 -20.84 25.09 -28.49
CA ALA A 66 -21.19 24.80 -27.10
C ALA A 66 -20.43 23.58 -26.54
N GLN A 67 -20.22 22.54 -27.35
CA GLN A 67 -19.43 21.37 -26.96
C GLN A 67 -17.95 21.71 -26.74
N ILE A 68 -17.37 22.57 -27.59
CA ILE A 68 -15.99 23.06 -27.42
C ILE A 68 -15.87 23.84 -26.11
N GLY A 69 -16.78 24.78 -25.87
CA GLY A 69 -16.79 25.59 -24.65
C GLY A 69 -16.90 24.75 -23.38
N LEU A 70 -17.80 23.76 -23.37
CA LEU A 70 -17.98 22.87 -22.23
C LEU A 70 -16.77 21.94 -22.02
N GLY A 71 -16.15 21.44 -23.11
CA GLY A 71 -14.92 20.65 -23.03
C GLY A 71 -13.75 21.43 -22.41
N LEU A 72 -13.58 22.70 -22.80
CA LEU A 72 -12.56 23.59 -22.22
C LEU A 72 -12.84 23.93 -20.75
N TYR A 73 -14.11 24.16 -20.38
CA TYR A 73 -14.51 24.41 -19.00
C TYR A 73 -14.21 23.21 -18.09
N ILE A 74 -14.57 22.00 -18.53
CA ILE A 74 -14.28 20.76 -17.79
C ILE A 74 -12.76 20.57 -17.62
N ARG A 75 -11.97 20.86 -18.65
CA ARG A 75 -10.50 20.82 -18.56
C ARG A 75 -9.97 21.77 -17.49
N GLN A 76 -10.47 23.00 -17.45
CA GLN A 76 -10.06 23.98 -16.46
C GLN A 76 -10.38 23.49 -15.05
N GLN A 77 -11.58 22.96 -14.82
CA GLN A 77 -11.99 22.39 -13.53
C GLN A 77 -11.08 21.23 -13.09
N LEU A 78 -10.69 20.35 -14.02
CA LEU A 78 -9.79 19.22 -13.75
C LEU A 78 -8.37 19.64 -13.43
N ASN A 79 -7.89 20.75 -14.01
CA ASN A 79 -6.57 21.29 -13.71
C ASN A 79 -6.55 22.03 -12.35
N SER A 80 -7.67 22.64 -11.95
CA SER A 80 -7.81 23.34 -10.67
C SER A 80 -7.98 22.39 -9.47
N HIS A 81 -8.53 21.20 -9.70
CA HIS A 81 -8.62 20.14 -8.70
C HIS A 81 -8.08 18.84 -9.30
N PRO A 82 -6.78 18.53 -9.12
CA PRO A 82 -6.22 17.28 -9.60
C PRO A 82 -6.96 16.15 -8.90
N ILE A 83 -7.77 15.42 -9.66
CA ILE A 83 -8.42 14.22 -9.19
C ILE A 83 -7.31 13.25 -8.81
N ALA A 84 -7.28 12.85 -7.54
CA ALA A 84 -6.48 11.73 -7.09
C ALA A 84 -6.89 10.52 -7.94
N SER A 85 -6.07 10.23 -8.95
CA SER A 85 -6.37 9.26 -9.99
C SER A 85 -6.39 7.87 -9.36
N ALA A 86 -7.60 7.36 -9.10
CA ALA A 86 -7.82 5.96 -8.81
C ALA A 86 -7.33 5.12 -9.99
N ASN A 87 -6.23 4.40 -9.76
CA ASN A 87 -5.67 3.26 -10.48
C ASN A 87 -5.70 3.28 -12.02
N ARG A 88 -4.51 3.32 -12.62
CA ARG A 88 -4.13 2.37 -13.66
C ARG A 88 -2.62 2.22 -13.78
N THR A 89 -2.20 0.97 -13.78
CA THR A 89 -0.93 0.39 -14.21
C THR A 89 -0.31 1.16 -15.37
N ASP A 90 0.70 1.97 -15.08
CA ASP A 90 1.75 2.33 -16.03
C ASP A 90 3.08 1.96 -15.37
N SER A 91 3.61 0.80 -15.75
CA SER A 91 5.00 0.46 -15.60
C SER A 91 5.82 1.36 -16.54
N ARG A 92 6.02 2.62 -16.14
CA ARG A 92 7.02 3.52 -16.70
C ARG A 92 7.83 4.11 -15.56
N GLN A 93 8.81 3.32 -15.15
CA GLN A 93 10.14 3.74 -14.75
C GLN A 93 10.23 5.17 -14.19
N SER A 94 9.65 5.37 -13.01
CA SER A 94 10.12 6.39 -12.08
C SER A 94 11.24 5.75 -11.27
N SER A 95 12.48 6.11 -11.58
CA SER A 95 13.66 5.77 -10.79
C SER A 95 13.73 6.61 -9.51
N SER A 96 12.61 6.72 -8.79
CA SER A 96 12.61 6.92 -7.35
C SER A 96 12.68 5.51 -6.73
N PRO A 97 13.55 5.25 -5.74
CA PRO A 97 13.51 3.97 -5.03
C PRO A 97 12.06 3.76 -4.55
N LEU A 98 11.37 2.74 -5.06
CA LEU A 98 10.12 2.33 -4.43
C LEU A 98 10.51 1.99 -3.00
N GLU A 99 9.98 2.75 -2.05
CA GLU A 99 10.13 2.47 -0.64
C GLU A 99 9.59 1.06 -0.42
N LYS A 100 10.49 0.14 -0.08
CA LYS A 100 10.11 -1.26 0.11
C LYS A 100 9.18 -1.36 1.30
N ILE A 101 8.17 -2.21 1.16
CA ILE A 101 7.14 -2.39 2.17
C ILE A 101 7.53 -3.53 3.09
N ASP A 102 7.59 -3.26 4.38
CA ASP A 102 7.79 -4.31 5.36
C ASP A 102 6.52 -5.14 5.54
N ILE A 103 6.61 -6.44 5.24
CA ILE A 103 5.46 -7.34 5.29
C ILE A 103 4.93 -7.51 6.73
N ASN A 104 5.79 -7.39 7.74
CA ASN A 104 5.43 -7.64 9.14
C ASN A 104 4.74 -6.44 9.81
N SER A 105 4.87 -5.23 9.25
CA SER A 105 4.29 -4.01 9.82
C SER A 105 3.28 -3.29 8.93
N CYS A 106 3.20 -3.64 7.64
CA CYS A 106 2.29 -2.95 6.71
C CYS A 106 0.80 -3.23 6.98
N SER A 107 -0.06 -2.28 6.62
CA SER A 107 -1.51 -2.43 6.76
C SER A 107 -2.10 -3.34 5.67
N THR A 108 -3.29 -3.89 5.91
CA THR A 108 -4.04 -4.63 4.87
C THR A 108 -4.28 -3.77 3.62
N ASN A 109 -4.44 -2.45 3.79
CA ASN A 109 -4.57 -1.51 2.68
C ASN A 109 -3.30 -1.48 1.82
N ASP A 110 -2.12 -1.47 2.45
CA ASP A 110 -0.84 -1.50 1.75
C ASP A 110 -0.66 -2.81 0.96
N LEU A 111 -1.02 -3.95 1.55
CA LEU A 111 -0.99 -5.26 0.86
C LEU A 111 -1.84 -5.24 -0.42
N VAL A 112 -3.05 -4.67 -0.35
CA VAL A 112 -3.97 -4.66 -1.50
C VAL A 112 -3.59 -3.61 -2.53
N HIS A 113 -3.32 -2.38 -2.09
CA HIS A 113 -3.22 -1.24 -2.99
C HIS A 113 -1.78 -0.94 -3.42
N LYS A 114 -0.79 -1.16 -2.55
CA LYS A 114 0.62 -0.93 -2.88
C LYS A 114 1.29 -2.18 -3.44
N LEU A 115 0.99 -3.36 -2.89
CA LEU A 115 1.55 -4.64 -3.36
C LEU A 115 0.66 -5.34 -4.41
N GLY A 116 -0.56 -4.85 -4.62
CA GLY A 116 -1.46 -5.39 -5.65
C GLY A 116 -1.97 -6.79 -5.34
N LEU A 117 -2.00 -7.20 -4.07
CA LEU A 117 -2.52 -8.50 -3.65
C LEU A 117 -4.05 -8.51 -3.64
N PRO A 118 -4.68 -9.61 -4.11
CA PRO A 118 -6.09 -9.86 -3.82
C PRO A 118 -6.36 -9.81 -2.31
N ILE A 119 -7.51 -9.26 -1.92
CA ILE A 119 -7.90 -9.09 -0.52
C ILE A 119 -7.86 -10.40 0.29
N VAL A 120 -8.13 -11.54 -0.35
CA VAL A 120 -8.09 -12.87 0.28
C VAL A 120 -6.69 -13.15 0.83
N TYR A 121 -5.66 -13.08 -0.02
CA TYR A 121 -4.27 -13.28 0.40
C TYR A 121 -3.78 -12.20 1.38
N ALA A 122 -4.24 -10.96 1.23
CA ALA A 122 -3.91 -9.90 2.18
C ALA A 122 -4.46 -10.21 3.58
N ASN A 123 -5.67 -10.76 3.68
CA ASN A 123 -6.26 -11.18 4.93
C ASN A 123 -5.55 -12.39 5.53
N ASP A 124 -5.14 -13.35 4.71
CA ASP A 124 -4.41 -14.54 5.18
C ASP A 124 -3.05 -14.15 5.79
N ILE A 125 -2.30 -13.25 5.14
CA ILE A 125 -1.06 -12.68 5.70
C ILE A 125 -1.32 -11.98 7.05
N VAL A 126 -2.41 -11.22 7.15
CA VAL A 126 -2.77 -10.55 8.42
C VAL A 126 -3.17 -11.57 9.49
N SER A 127 -3.88 -12.64 9.13
CA SER A 127 -4.24 -13.71 10.08
C SER A 127 -2.99 -14.36 10.68
N VAL A 128 -2.04 -14.75 9.82
CA VAL A 128 -0.77 -15.37 10.25
C VAL A 128 0.01 -14.43 11.18
N ARG A 129 0.03 -13.11 10.91
CA ARG A 129 0.64 -12.12 11.81
C ARG A 129 -0.10 -12.00 13.14
N ASN A 130 -1.43 -12.01 13.12
CA ASN A 130 -2.25 -11.93 14.33
C ASN A 130 -2.14 -13.19 15.21
N GLU A 131 -1.78 -14.32 14.61
CA GLU A 131 -1.43 -15.56 15.31
C GLU A 131 -0.01 -15.51 15.94
N GLY A 132 0.71 -14.39 15.75
CA GLY A 132 2.02 -14.14 16.34
C GLY A 132 3.19 -14.56 15.45
N HIS A 133 2.94 -15.00 14.22
CA HIS A 133 4.01 -15.38 13.30
C HIS A 133 4.65 -14.16 12.63
N ILE A 134 5.97 -14.13 12.60
CA ILE A 134 6.78 -13.09 11.94
C ILE A 134 7.39 -13.70 10.68
N PHE A 135 7.08 -13.11 9.53
CA PHE A 135 7.65 -13.58 8.28
C PHE A 135 9.13 -13.21 8.18
N THR A 136 9.99 -14.17 7.86
CA THR A 136 11.44 -13.93 7.74
C THR A 136 11.98 -14.05 6.33
N HIS A 137 11.27 -14.78 5.45
CA HIS A 137 11.65 -14.99 4.06
C HIS A 137 10.42 -15.16 3.16
N LEU A 138 10.63 -15.02 1.85
CA LEU A 138 9.57 -14.94 0.84
C LEU A 138 8.74 -16.21 0.74
N GLU A 139 9.39 -17.36 0.87
CA GLU A 139 8.77 -18.68 0.72
C GLU A 139 7.72 -18.95 1.82
N GLU A 140 7.87 -18.36 3.01
CA GLU A 140 6.87 -18.48 4.08
C GLU A 140 5.50 -17.90 3.66
N LEU A 141 5.46 -16.89 2.81
CA LEU A 141 4.20 -16.36 2.30
C LEU A 141 3.44 -17.40 1.46
N HIS A 142 4.16 -18.33 0.82
CA HIS A 142 3.53 -19.45 0.11
C HIS A 142 3.05 -20.52 1.09
N PHE A 143 3.92 -20.98 1.99
CA PHE A 143 3.61 -22.11 2.86
C PHE A 143 2.62 -21.76 3.98
N LEU A 144 2.63 -20.53 4.48
CA LEU A 144 1.81 -20.10 5.63
C LEU A 144 0.58 -19.30 5.21
N ALA A 145 0.73 -18.39 4.23
CA ALA A 145 -0.37 -17.54 3.76
C ALA A 145 -0.97 -17.98 2.41
N GLY A 146 -0.51 -19.10 1.85
CA GLY A 146 -1.09 -19.70 0.65
C GLY A 146 -0.85 -18.92 -0.65
N LEU A 147 0.10 -17.98 -0.67
CA LEU A 147 0.36 -17.18 -1.88
C LEU A 147 0.94 -18.06 -2.99
N PRO A 148 0.37 -18.04 -4.21
CA PRO A 148 0.96 -18.78 -5.31
C PRO A 148 2.27 -18.13 -5.82
N GLU A 149 3.15 -18.95 -6.40
CA GLU A 149 4.51 -18.59 -6.82
C GLU A 149 4.60 -17.34 -7.73
N ASN A 150 3.56 -17.13 -8.54
CA ASN A 150 3.47 -15.98 -9.44
C ASN A 150 3.34 -14.64 -8.71
N TYR A 151 2.79 -14.64 -7.49
CA TYR A 151 2.74 -13.46 -6.63
C TYR A 151 4.07 -13.25 -5.91
N LEU A 152 4.71 -14.31 -5.42
CA LEU A 152 6.02 -14.22 -4.77
C LEU A 152 7.04 -13.48 -5.64
N LYS A 153 7.15 -13.86 -6.91
CA LYS A 153 8.05 -13.21 -7.89
C LYS A 153 7.76 -11.72 -8.10
N LYS A 154 6.50 -11.30 -7.94
CA LYS A 154 6.12 -9.88 -8.06
C LYS A 154 6.42 -9.11 -6.78
N LEU A 155 6.29 -9.76 -5.63
CA LEU A 155 6.52 -9.17 -4.31
C LEU A 155 8.00 -9.03 -3.99
N GLU A 156 8.83 -9.97 -4.41
CA GLU A 156 10.28 -10.02 -4.11
C GLU A 156 11.00 -8.67 -4.22
N PRO A 157 10.85 -7.87 -5.30
CA PRO A 157 11.52 -6.56 -5.38
C PRO A 157 10.85 -5.46 -4.55
N LEU A 158 9.61 -5.65 -4.10
CA LEU A 158 8.76 -4.63 -3.46
C LEU A 158 8.74 -4.71 -1.93
N ILE A 159 9.11 -5.86 -1.37
CA ILE A 159 8.99 -6.11 0.07
C ILE A 159 10.34 -6.21 0.78
N ILE A 160 10.30 -6.01 2.09
CA ILE A 160 11.33 -6.42 3.03
C ILE A 160 10.71 -7.20 4.18
N PHE A 161 11.55 -7.92 4.90
CA PHE A 161 11.23 -8.51 6.19
C PHE A 161 12.02 -7.72 7.22
N ALA A 162 11.44 -6.64 7.73
CA ALA A 162 12.09 -5.89 8.79
C ALA A 162 11.94 -6.67 10.08
N TYR A 163 13.06 -6.81 10.80
CA TYR A 163 13.08 -7.43 12.11
C TYR A 163 12.60 -6.42 13.14
N ASP A 164 11.38 -6.58 13.68
CA ASP A 164 10.89 -5.81 14.81
C ASP A 164 11.10 -6.60 16.11
N ILE A 165 12.16 -6.24 16.85
CA ILE A 165 12.48 -6.78 18.19
C ILE A 165 11.30 -6.76 19.17
N ARG A 166 10.27 -5.92 18.94
CA ARG A 166 9.09 -5.82 19.82
C ARG A 166 8.05 -6.90 19.55
N GLN A 167 8.06 -7.52 18.37
CA GLN A 167 7.10 -8.59 18.02
C GLN A 167 7.55 -9.97 18.53
N GLU A 168 8.84 -10.12 18.85
CA GLU A 168 9.44 -11.35 19.39
C GLU A 168 9.43 -11.43 20.93
N VAL A 169 8.83 -10.43 21.60
CA VAL A 169 8.91 -10.27 23.05
C VAL A 169 8.35 -11.48 23.79
N ASP A 170 7.44 -12.25 23.22
CA ASP A 170 6.84 -13.39 23.91
C ASP A 170 7.52 -14.75 23.61
N VAL A 171 8.44 -14.81 22.63
CA VAL A 171 8.97 -16.10 22.12
C VAL A 171 10.50 -16.18 21.98
N SER A 172 11.23 -15.08 22.22
CA SER A 172 12.70 -15.09 22.20
C SER A 172 13.30 -14.57 23.51
N TRP A 173 14.64 -14.65 23.65
CA TRP A 173 15.36 -14.24 24.87
C TRP A 173 15.08 -12.78 25.25
N HIS A 174 14.60 -11.97 24.31
CA HIS A 174 14.14 -10.60 24.54
C HIS A 174 13.01 -10.52 25.57
N CYS A 175 12.20 -11.57 25.74
CA CYS A 175 11.16 -11.69 26.77
C CYS A 175 11.71 -11.36 28.18
N LEU A 176 12.97 -11.70 28.43
CA LEU A 176 13.69 -11.41 29.68
C LEU A 176 13.82 -9.91 29.97
N ASN A 177 13.72 -9.04 28.96
CA ASN A 177 13.79 -7.59 29.10
C ASN A 177 12.45 -6.93 29.46
N TYR A 178 11.32 -7.59 29.21
CA TYR A 178 10.02 -6.95 29.26
C TYR A 178 9.05 -7.59 30.25
N HIS A 179 9.17 -8.90 30.49
CA HIS A 179 8.25 -9.60 31.38
C HIS A 179 8.54 -9.40 32.87
N SER A 180 7.50 -9.62 33.67
CA SER A 180 7.54 -9.79 35.12
C SER A 180 8.02 -11.19 35.53
N VAL A 181 8.31 -11.38 36.82
CA VAL A 181 8.74 -12.69 37.35
C VAL A 181 7.67 -13.74 37.10
N GLU A 182 6.41 -13.39 37.36
CA GLU A 182 5.25 -14.26 37.20
C GLU A 182 5.05 -14.68 35.74
N GLU A 183 5.22 -13.74 34.81
CA GLU A 183 5.11 -14.00 33.37
C GLU A 183 6.23 -14.93 32.87
N LEU A 184 7.48 -14.71 33.29
CA LEU A 184 8.59 -15.61 32.94
C LEU A 184 8.39 -17.03 33.51
N VAL A 185 7.85 -17.14 34.72
CA VAL A 185 7.49 -18.44 35.32
C VAL A 185 6.40 -19.14 34.52
N ASN A 186 5.40 -18.40 34.03
CA ASN A 186 4.36 -18.95 33.16
C ASN A 186 4.90 -19.42 31.80
N LEU A 187 5.97 -18.79 31.30
CA LEU A 187 6.73 -19.25 30.12
C LEU A 187 7.68 -20.44 30.44
N GLY A 188 7.63 -20.96 31.66
CA GLY A 188 8.32 -22.17 32.08
C GLY A 188 9.69 -21.95 32.75
N LEU A 189 10.09 -20.71 33.04
CA LEU A 189 11.32 -20.45 33.80
C LEU A 189 11.15 -20.81 35.27
N ASP A 190 12.22 -21.30 35.88
CA ASP A 190 12.27 -21.46 37.33
C ASP A 190 12.16 -20.09 38.01
N PHE A 191 11.36 -19.99 39.09
CA PHE A 191 11.17 -18.76 39.85
C PHE A 191 12.50 -18.12 40.28
N SER A 192 13.46 -18.92 40.75
CA SER A 192 14.77 -18.43 41.19
C SER A 192 15.61 -17.86 40.05
N VAL A 193 15.41 -18.37 38.83
CA VAL A 193 16.05 -17.87 37.61
C VAL A 193 15.39 -16.56 37.17
N ALA A 194 14.06 -16.52 37.10
CA ALA A 194 13.30 -15.35 36.71
C ALA A 194 13.55 -14.14 37.64
N ASP A 195 13.48 -14.35 38.96
CA ASP A 195 13.74 -13.33 39.98
C ASP A 195 15.15 -12.73 39.84
N LYS A 196 16.17 -13.59 39.67
CA LYS A 196 17.56 -13.15 39.53
C LYS A 196 17.80 -12.36 38.23
N ILE A 197 17.16 -12.75 37.12
CA ILE A 197 17.25 -12.03 35.84
C ILE A 197 16.60 -10.64 35.96
N ILE A 198 15.46 -10.54 36.64
CA ILE A 198 14.74 -9.26 36.77
C ILE A 198 15.43 -8.34 37.75
N ALA A 199 15.89 -8.83 38.92
CA ALA A 199 16.63 -8.03 39.88
C ALA A 199 17.91 -7.42 39.27
N GLU A 200 18.60 -8.18 38.40
CA GLU A 200 19.77 -7.69 37.68
C GLU A 200 19.39 -6.65 36.61
N ARG A 201 18.32 -6.91 35.84
CA ARG A 201 17.79 -5.99 34.82
C ARG A 201 17.37 -4.65 35.43
N GLU A 202 16.69 -4.66 36.57
CA GLU A 202 16.26 -3.44 37.27
C GLU A 202 17.44 -2.61 37.75
N LYS A 203 18.53 -3.26 38.15
CA LYS A 203 19.75 -2.59 38.62
C LYS A 203 20.60 -2.01 37.50
N ASN A 204 20.75 -2.74 36.39
CA ASN A 204 21.77 -2.46 35.37
C ASN A 204 21.19 -2.16 33.98
N GLY A 205 19.87 -2.19 33.81
CA GLY A 205 19.15 -1.92 32.57
C GLY A 205 18.92 -3.16 31.71
N VAL A 206 18.33 -2.96 30.54
CA VAL A 206 18.01 -4.05 29.60
C VAL A 206 19.25 -4.77 29.07
N TYR A 207 19.10 -6.04 28.73
CA TYR A 207 20.10 -6.89 28.08
C TYR A 207 20.08 -6.69 26.57
N ARG A 208 21.25 -6.76 25.92
CA ARG A 208 21.40 -6.68 24.46
C ARG A 208 21.56 -8.03 23.78
N SER A 209 21.75 -9.10 24.57
CA SER A 209 21.86 -10.47 24.08
C SER A 209 21.66 -11.49 25.19
N ALA A 210 21.25 -12.72 24.83
CA ALA A 210 21.22 -13.86 25.76
C ALA A 210 22.59 -14.13 26.42
N ILE A 211 23.70 -13.88 25.71
CA ILE A 211 25.05 -14.05 26.27
C ILE A 211 25.33 -13.03 27.38
N GLU A 212 24.78 -11.83 27.26
CA GLU A 212 24.89 -10.78 28.27
C GLU A 212 24.12 -11.14 29.54
N VAL A 213 22.94 -11.76 29.40
CA VAL A 213 22.17 -12.30 30.53
C VAL A 213 23.04 -13.26 31.34
N ARG A 214 23.66 -14.25 30.68
CA ARG A 214 24.60 -15.17 31.34
C ARG A 214 25.74 -14.45 32.04
N ASN A 215 26.38 -13.50 31.35
CA ASN A 215 27.56 -12.83 31.89
C ASN A 215 27.23 -11.95 33.11
N ARG A 216 26.06 -11.31 33.13
CA ARG A 216 25.60 -10.42 34.20
C ARG A 216 24.99 -11.16 35.38
N THR A 217 24.22 -12.22 35.12
CA THR A 217 23.50 -12.98 36.16
C THR A 217 24.26 -14.23 36.64
N GLY A 218 25.24 -14.70 35.86
CA GLY A 218 25.89 -16.01 36.07
C GLY A 218 25.00 -17.22 35.75
N ILE A 219 23.81 -17.01 35.19
CA ILE A 219 22.86 -18.08 34.89
C ILE A 219 23.23 -18.74 33.55
N PRO A 220 23.42 -20.08 33.50
CA PRO A 220 23.72 -20.78 32.26
C PRO A 220 22.63 -20.60 31.19
N LEU A 221 23.01 -20.53 29.92
CA LEU A 221 22.09 -20.43 28.77
C LEU A 221 21.02 -21.53 28.78
N LYS A 222 21.39 -22.75 29.20
CA LYS A 222 20.48 -23.90 29.31
C LYS A 222 19.25 -23.61 30.19
N SER A 223 19.38 -22.75 31.20
CA SER A 223 18.30 -22.43 32.16
C SER A 223 17.16 -21.62 31.55
N TYR A 224 17.37 -21.00 30.39
CA TYR A 224 16.34 -20.24 29.65
C TYR A 224 16.41 -20.57 28.16
N GLN A 225 16.96 -21.75 27.80
CA GLN A 225 17.11 -22.18 26.41
C GLN A 225 15.77 -22.39 25.71
N GLN A 226 14.71 -22.72 26.45
CA GLN A 226 13.36 -22.83 25.89
C GLN A 226 12.79 -21.48 25.41
N LEU A 227 13.44 -20.38 25.79
CA LEU A 227 13.13 -19.03 25.34
C LEU A 227 14.11 -18.53 24.28
N LEU A 228 15.10 -19.33 23.85
CA LEU A 228 16.07 -18.99 22.79
C LEU A 228 15.59 -19.52 21.45
#